data_AF-A0A1Y2T4E3-F1
#
_entry.id   AF-A0A1Y2T4E3-F1
#
_cell.length_a   1.000
_cell.length_b   1.000
_cell.length_c   1.000
_cell.angle_alpha   90.00
_cell.angle_beta   90.00
_cell.angle_gamma   90.00
#
_symmetry.space_group_name_H-M   'P 1'
#
loop_
_entity.id
_entity.type
_entity.pdbx_description
1 polymer ?
#
loop_
_entity_poly.entity_id
_entity_poly.type
_entity_poly.pdbx_seq_one_letter_code
_entity_poly.pdbx_strand_id
1 'polypeptide(L)'
;MEETMRACNVPDWYIWSCKQIKYMFPKAHAAAYVLSCLRIAWFKVHEPLLFYAAYLSVRAGSVDANLLVAGPEAVRRYVQEIEAKGKDATPKEKDSLTEYELVEEAFLRGIRFNRVDLYRSEATRYLIDGENTLLCPFNALPGLGDSAAQAIVEARAQGPFHSKEDLKNRARLNKAVMELLEGHGCLEGLPEGNQLVFGF
;
A
#
# COMPACT_ATOMS: atom_id res chain seq x y z
N MET A 1 14.15 46.86 12.28
CA MET A 1 12.86 46.12 12.20
C MET A 1 12.23 46.00 13.58
N GLU A 2 12.95 45.56 14.62
CA GLU A 2 12.43 45.50 16.00
C GLU A 2 12.06 46.87 16.57
N GLU A 3 12.91 47.88 16.41
CA GLU A 3 12.63 49.25 16.85
C GLU A 3 11.37 49.81 16.18
N THR A 4 11.18 49.53 14.89
CA THR A 4 9.98 49.88 14.13
C THR A 4 8.72 49.19 14.69
N MET A 5 8.82 47.90 15.03
CA MET A 5 7.71 47.16 15.63
C MET A 5 7.35 47.71 17.02
N ARG A 6 8.35 48.01 17.86
CA ARG A 6 8.14 48.64 19.18
C ARG A 6 7.52 50.03 19.07
N ALA A 7 8.00 50.84 18.12
CA ALA A 7 7.43 52.18 17.85
C ALA A 7 5.95 52.11 17.42
N CYS A 8 5.54 51.02 16.77
CA CYS A 8 4.15 50.73 16.43
C CYS A 8 3.36 50.01 17.53
N ASN A 9 3.86 49.97 18.78
CA ASN A 9 3.25 49.29 19.92
C ASN A 9 3.00 47.78 19.71
N VAL A 10 3.82 47.11 18.90
CA VAL A 10 3.77 45.65 18.78
C VAL A 10 4.29 45.03 20.10
N PRO A 11 3.55 44.10 20.72
CA PRO A 11 3.96 43.48 21.98
C PRO A 11 5.32 42.75 21.90
N ASP A 12 6.11 42.83 22.97
CA ASP A 12 7.43 42.18 23.03
C ASP A 12 7.37 40.66 22.82
N TRP A 13 6.28 40.00 23.26
CA TRP A 13 6.12 38.56 23.03
C TRP A 13 6.00 38.21 21.54
N TYR A 14 5.38 39.08 20.73
CA TYR A 14 5.23 38.85 19.29
C TYR A 14 6.58 39.03 18.59
N ILE A 15 7.34 40.06 18.99
CA ILE A 15 8.71 40.29 18.51
C ILE A 15 9.61 39.10 18.87
N TRP A 16 9.53 38.62 20.12
CA TRP A 16 10.26 37.43 20.56
C TRP A 16 9.84 36.19 19.74
N SER A 17 8.54 36.00 19.48
CA SER A 17 8.01 34.90 18.68
C SER A 17 8.57 34.93 17.26
N CYS A 18 8.63 36.11 16.62
CA CYS A 18 9.20 36.25 15.28
C CYS A 18 10.66 35.77 15.21
N LYS A 19 11.44 35.97 16.28
CA LYS A 19 12.84 35.49 16.35
C LYS A 19 12.97 33.98 16.48
N GLN A 20 11.92 33.28 16.93
CA GLN A 20 11.96 31.83 17.09
C GLN A 20 11.70 31.07 15.77
N ILE A 21 11.05 31.72 14.80
CA ILE A 21 10.62 31.09 13.55
C ILE A 21 11.84 30.71 12.70
N LYS A 22 12.05 29.41 12.47
CA LYS A 22 13.08 28.89 11.54
C LYS A 22 12.54 28.70 10.12
N TYR A 23 11.25 28.40 10.00
CA TYR A 23 10.55 28.17 8.75
C TYR A 23 9.07 28.54 8.92
N MET A 24 8.44 29.13 7.89
CA MET A 24 7.03 29.54 7.92
C MET A 24 6.40 29.36 6.54
N PHE A 25 5.21 28.78 6.50
CA PHE A 25 4.48 28.61 5.24
C PHE A 25 3.75 29.90 4.83
N PRO A 26 3.77 30.26 3.53
CA PRO A 26 2.83 31.23 2.99
C PRO A 26 1.39 30.73 3.14
N LYS A 27 0.45 31.64 3.41
CA LYS A 27 -0.98 31.31 3.55
C LYS A 27 -1.53 30.51 2.36
N ALA A 28 -1.14 30.86 1.14
CA ALA A 28 -1.58 30.17 -0.07
C ALA A 28 -1.13 28.69 -0.11
N HIS A 29 0.10 28.40 0.33
CA HIS A 29 0.61 27.03 0.40
C HIS A 29 -0.17 26.20 1.43
N ALA A 30 -0.36 26.73 2.63
CA ALA A 30 -1.14 26.08 3.68
C ALA A 30 -2.59 25.80 3.21
N ALA A 31 -3.23 26.79 2.58
CA ALA A 31 -4.60 26.63 2.07
C ALA A 31 -4.70 25.54 0.99
N ALA A 32 -3.75 25.45 0.07
CA ALA A 32 -3.76 24.44 -0.99
C ALA A 32 -3.59 23.00 -0.44
N TYR A 33 -2.70 22.83 0.54
CA TYR A 33 -2.52 21.54 1.22
C TYR A 33 -3.77 21.14 2.00
N VAL A 34 -4.31 22.05 2.82
CA VAL A 34 -5.52 21.78 3.60
C VAL A 34 -6.71 21.46 2.70
N LEU A 35 -6.88 22.15 1.56
CA LEU A 35 -7.94 21.82 0.61
C LEU A 35 -7.81 20.39 0.05
N SER A 36 -6.59 19.97 -0.27
CA SER A 36 -6.32 18.59 -0.71
C SER A 36 -6.58 17.58 0.42
N CYS A 37 -6.17 17.89 1.65
CA CYS A 37 -6.44 17.06 2.81
C CYS A 37 -7.95 16.90 3.06
N LEU A 38 -8.73 17.97 2.96
CA LEU A 38 -10.19 17.91 3.13
C LEU A 38 -10.86 17.06 2.04
N ARG A 39 -10.40 17.16 0.79
CA ARG A 39 -10.88 16.30 -0.30
C ARG A 39 -10.63 14.82 -0.01
N ILE A 40 -9.42 14.47 0.42
CA ILE A 40 -9.06 13.09 0.76
C ILE A 40 -9.83 12.61 2.01
N ALA A 41 -9.95 13.47 3.02
CA ALA A 41 -10.65 13.16 4.27
C ALA A 41 -12.12 12.85 4.04
N TRP A 42 -12.77 13.54 3.07
CA TRP A 42 -14.15 13.22 2.68
C TRP A 42 -14.29 11.75 2.26
N PHE A 43 -13.39 11.23 1.40
CA PHE A 43 -13.40 9.81 1.03
C PHE A 43 -13.09 8.92 2.23
N LYS A 44 -12.11 9.28 3.08
CA LYS A 44 -11.81 8.50 4.28
C LYS A 44 -13.03 8.33 5.21
N VAL A 45 -13.92 9.32 5.27
CA VAL A 45 -15.11 9.28 6.13
C VAL A 45 -16.31 8.64 5.42
N HIS A 46 -16.60 9.04 4.18
CA HIS A 46 -17.84 8.69 3.49
C HIS A 46 -17.70 7.52 2.52
N GLU A 47 -16.50 7.28 1.99
CA GLU A 47 -16.20 6.23 1.00
C GLU A 47 -14.92 5.47 1.42
N PRO A 48 -14.91 4.86 2.62
CA PRO A 48 -13.70 4.35 3.24
C PRO A 48 -12.99 3.33 2.35
N LEU A 49 -13.74 2.42 1.70
CA LEU A 49 -13.17 1.40 0.85
C LEU A 49 -12.40 1.99 -0.35
N LEU A 50 -12.93 3.03 -0.99
CA LEU A 50 -12.24 3.76 -2.06
C LEU A 50 -10.98 4.46 -1.53
N PHE A 51 -11.06 5.04 -0.34
CA PHE A 51 -9.91 5.67 0.31
C PHE A 51 -8.76 4.67 0.53
N TYR A 52 -9.01 3.51 1.15
CA TYR A 52 -7.95 2.53 1.41
C TYR A 52 -7.43 1.90 0.11
N ALA A 53 -8.29 1.60 -0.86
CA ALA A 53 -7.86 1.11 -2.17
C ALA A 53 -6.90 2.09 -2.85
N ALA A 54 -7.26 3.38 -2.89
CA ALA A 54 -6.44 4.41 -3.51
C ALA A 54 -5.14 4.66 -2.73
N TYR A 55 -5.22 4.74 -1.39
CA TYR A 55 -4.04 4.97 -0.55
C TYR A 55 -3.04 3.83 -0.70
N LEU A 56 -3.48 2.58 -0.54
CA LEU A 56 -2.60 1.41 -0.63
C LEU A 56 -2.04 1.22 -2.04
N SER A 57 -2.77 1.60 -3.09
CA SER A 57 -2.26 1.49 -4.47
C SER A 57 -1.21 2.55 -4.84
N VAL A 58 -1.23 3.73 -4.20
CA VAL A 58 -0.41 4.89 -4.61
C VAL A 58 0.71 5.18 -3.61
N ARG A 59 0.47 4.89 -2.33
CA ARG A 59 1.35 5.32 -1.23
C ARG A 59 2.00 4.15 -0.50
N ALA A 60 1.35 2.98 -0.43
CA ALA A 60 1.92 1.87 0.31
C ALA A 60 3.04 1.20 -0.48
N GLY A 61 4.24 1.22 0.08
CA GLY A 61 5.42 0.56 -0.48
C GLY A 61 5.90 -0.65 0.31
N SER A 62 5.40 -0.86 1.52
CA SER A 62 5.90 -1.87 2.47
C SER A 62 4.83 -2.84 2.99
N VAL A 63 3.59 -2.74 2.51
CA VAL A 63 2.50 -3.64 2.91
C VAL A 63 2.65 -5.01 2.23
N ASP A 64 2.66 -6.05 3.05
CA ASP A 64 2.80 -7.45 2.64
C ASP A 64 1.42 -8.12 2.56
N ALA A 65 1.04 -8.58 1.38
CA ALA A 65 -0.21 -9.31 1.15
C ALA A 65 -0.37 -10.55 2.03
N ASN A 66 0.73 -11.24 2.38
CA ASN A 66 0.67 -12.39 3.30
C ASN A 66 0.21 -11.96 4.69
N LEU A 67 0.73 -10.83 5.18
CA LEU A 67 0.38 -10.31 6.50
C LEU A 67 -1.06 -9.76 6.52
N LEU A 68 -1.50 -9.13 5.42
CA LEU A 68 -2.90 -8.71 5.25
C LEU A 68 -3.87 -9.90 5.34
N VAL A 69 -3.57 -10.98 4.62
CA VAL A 69 -4.41 -12.18 4.59
C VAL A 69 -4.37 -12.95 5.90
N ALA A 70 -3.27 -12.86 6.65
CA ALA A 70 -3.16 -13.45 7.99
C ALA A 70 -4.11 -12.79 9.01
N GLY A 71 -4.63 -11.59 8.70
CA GLY A 71 -5.73 -10.98 9.43
C GLY A 71 -5.31 -9.98 10.52
N PRO A 72 -6.30 -9.40 11.23
CA PRO A 72 -6.09 -8.25 12.10
C PRO A 72 -5.17 -8.54 13.29
N GLU A 73 -5.22 -9.74 13.87
CA GLU A 73 -4.35 -10.11 15.00
C GLU A 73 -2.89 -10.17 14.58
N ALA A 74 -2.60 -10.65 13.37
CA ALA A 74 -1.25 -10.73 12.84
C ALA A 74 -0.69 -9.33 12.57
N VAL A 75 -1.48 -8.45 11.96
CA VAL A 75 -1.11 -7.04 11.74
C VAL A 75 -0.87 -6.32 13.06
N ARG A 76 -1.77 -6.47 14.04
CA ARG A 76 -1.62 -5.85 15.35
C ARG A 76 -0.33 -6.28 16.05
N ARG A 77 -0.01 -7.58 16.01
CA ARG A 77 1.24 -8.10 16.58
C ARG A 77 2.46 -7.47 15.90
N TYR A 78 2.46 -7.37 14.57
CA TYR A 78 3.53 -6.73 13.82
C TYR A 78 3.72 -5.25 14.20
N VAL A 79 2.62 -4.49 14.32
CA VAL A 79 2.64 -3.09 14.78
C VAL A 79 3.29 -3.00 16.17
N GLN A 80 2.83 -3.81 17.12
CA GLN A 80 3.37 -3.83 18.50
C GLN A 80 4.86 -4.18 18.56
N GLU A 81 5.32 -5.12 17.71
CA GLU A 81 6.72 -5.49 17.64
C GLU A 81 7.61 -4.34 17.15
N ILE A 82 7.13 -3.54 16.19
CA ILE A 82 7.88 -2.36 15.70
C ILE A 82 7.84 -1.23 16.72
N GLU A 83 6.68 -0.97 17.33
CA GLU A 83 6.55 0.05 18.39
C GLU A 83 7.48 -0.25 19.57
N ALA A 84 7.59 -1.52 19.96
CA ALA A 84 8.48 -1.96 21.04
C ALA A 84 9.97 -1.68 20.76
N LYS A 85 10.38 -1.63 19.48
CA LYS A 85 11.75 -1.25 19.09
C LYS A 85 12.01 0.25 19.25
N GLY A 86 10.99 1.09 19.25
CA GLY A 86 11.10 2.54 19.44
C GLY A 86 12.17 3.19 18.55
N LYS A 87 13.27 3.65 19.16
CA LYS A 87 14.37 4.32 18.44
C LYS A 87 15.20 3.37 17.58
N ASP A 88 15.24 2.09 17.95
CA ASP A 88 16.05 1.05 17.28
C ASP A 88 15.39 0.54 15.99
N ALA A 89 14.13 0.92 15.73
CA ALA A 89 13.46 0.61 14.48
C ALA A 89 14.16 1.30 13.29
N THR A 90 14.42 0.51 12.26
CA THR A 90 15.01 0.94 11.00
C THR A 90 14.08 1.92 10.26
N PRO A 91 14.59 2.75 9.32
CA PRO A 91 13.75 3.63 8.52
C PRO A 91 12.61 2.88 7.81
N LYS A 92 12.91 1.71 7.23
CA LYS A 92 11.91 0.88 6.55
C LYS A 92 10.81 0.37 7.50
N GLU A 93 11.16 0.02 8.73
CA GLU A 93 10.16 -0.38 9.74
C GLU A 93 9.30 0.80 10.21
N LYS A 94 9.87 2.01 10.28
CA LYS A 94 9.09 3.21 10.61
C LYS A 94 8.12 3.59 9.49
N ASP A 95 8.57 3.46 8.24
CA ASP A 95 7.73 3.68 7.07
C ASP A 95 6.60 2.63 7.01
N SER A 96 6.93 1.35 7.24
CA SER A 96 5.91 0.29 7.28
C SER A 96 4.93 0.46 8.43
N LEU A 97 5.37 0.91 9.61
CA LEU A 97 4.50 1.15 10.76
C LEU A 97 3.33 2.08 10.40
N THR A 98 3.61 3.21 9.74
CA THR A 98 2.58 4.17 9.31
C THR A 98 1.55 3.53 8.37
N GLU A 99 2.00 2.63 7.49
CA GLU A 99 1.11 1.90 6.57
C GLU A 99 0.26 0.86 7.31
N TYR A 100 0.86 0.13 8.26
CA TYR A 100 0.15 -0.90 9.03
C TYR A 100 -0.81 -0.34 10.08
N GLU A 101 -0.56 0.84 10.64
CA GLU A 101 -1.55 1.57 11.44
C GLU A 101 -2.82 1.86 10.62
N LEU A 102 -2.66 2.23 9.35
CA LEU A 102 -3.79 2.46 8.45
C LEU A 102 -4.52 1.16 8.07
N VAL A 103 -3.77 0.08 7.89
CA VAL A 103 -4.34 -1.27 7.68
C VAL A 103 -5.10 -1.74 8.91
N GLU A 104 -4.59 -1.53 10.12
CA GLU A 104 -5.30 -1.84 11.37
C GLU A 104 -6.59 -1.02 11.48
N GLU A 105 -6.56 0.27 11.16
CA GLU A 105 -7.76 1.11 11.07
C GLU A 105 -8.78 0.55 10.07
N ALA A 106 -8.33 0.09 8.89
CA ALA A 106 -9.19 -0.53 7.90
C ALA A 106 -9.86 -1.79 8.46
N PHE A 107 -9.12 -2.67 9.13
CA PHE A 107 -9.68 -3.86 9.77
C PHE A 107 -10.71 -3.53 10.84
N LEU A 108 -10.43 -2.53 11.69
CA LEU A 108 -11.34 -2.06 12.74
C LEU A 108 -12.63 -1.46 12.15
N ARG A 109 -12.56 -0.92 10.94
CA ARG A 109 -13.71 -0.43 10.17
C ARG A 109 -14.44 -1.52 9.39
N GLY A 110 -14.07 -2.78 9.57
CA GLY A 110 -14.72 -3.92 8.93
C GLY A 110 -14.18 -4.27 7.55
N ILE A 111 -13.14 -3.59 7.07
CA ILE A 111 -12.53 -3.87 5.77
C ILE A 111 -11.64 -5.11 5.86
N ARG A 112 -11.65 -5.93 4.83
CA ARG A 112 -10.88 -7.17 4.72
C ARG A 112 -10.04 -7.18 3.45
N PHE A 113 -9.09 -8.10 3.40
CA PHE A 113 -8.17 -8.23 2.27
C PHE A 113 -8.19 -9.67 1.77
N ASN A 114 -8.48 -9.82 0.49
CA ASN A 114 -8.40 -11.10 -0.20
C ASN A 114 -6.97 -11.33 -0.70
N ARG A 115 -6.61 -12.61 -0.75
CA ARG A 115 -5.37 -13.09 -1.37
C ARG A 115 -5.25 -12.59 -2.79
N VAL A 116 -4.02 -12.50 -3.27
CA VAL A 116 -3.76 -12.28 -4.69
C VAL A 116 -4.44 -13.40 -5.49
N ASP A 117 -5.22 -13.01 -6.48
CA ASP A 117 -5.96 -13.88 -7.38
C ASP A 117 -5.33 -13.79 -8.77
N LEU A 118 -4.92 -14.94 -9.32
CA LEU A 118 -4.22 -15.01 -10.60
C LEU A 118 -5.00 -14.34 -11.75
N TYR A 119 -6.32 -14.41 -11.73
CA TYR A 119 -7.19 -13.95 -12.82
C TYR A 119 -7.83 -12.58 -12.57
N ARG A 120 -7.89 -12.14 -11.32
CA ARG A 120 -8.60 -10.90 -10.93
C ARG A 120 -7.67 -9.81 -10.41
N SER A 121 -6.54 -10.15 -9.77
CA SER A 121 -5.64 -9.15 -9.22
C SER A 121 -4.97 -8.33 -10.33
N GLU A 122 -4.73 -7.06 -10.03
CA GLU A 122 -3.94 -6.15 -10.87
C GLU A 122 -2.47 -6.18 -10.47
N ALA A 123 -1.63 -5.59 -11.32
CA ALA A 123 -0.20 -5.55 -11.07
C ALA A 123 0.15 -4.78 -9.78
N THR A 124 -0.42 -3.58 -9.63
CA THR A 124 -0.04 -2.61 -8.58
C THR A 124 -1.22 -2.00 -7.81
N ARG A 125 -2.46 -2.33 -8.20
CA ARG A 125 -3.67 -1.68 -7.68
C ARG A 125 -4.49 -2.64 -6.82
N TYR A 126 -4.84 -2.19 -5.62
CA TYR A 126 -5.87 -2.83 -4.81
C TYR A 126 -7.23 -2.61 -5.46
N LEU A 127 -7.92 -3.69 -5.81
CA LEU A 127 -9.26 -3.64 -6.38
C LEU A 127 -10.32 -3.81 -5.29
N ILE A 128 -11.50 -3.24 -5.53
CA ILE A 128 -12.67 -3.50 -4.69
C ILE A 128 -13.25 -4.87 -5.06
N ASP A 129 -13.40 -5.74 -4.06
CA ASP A 129 -13.93 -7.09 -4.20
C ASP A 129 -15.16 -7.31 -3.31
N GLY A 130 -16.30 -6.78 -3.72
CA GLY A 130 -17.53 -6.82 -2.93
C GLY A 130 -17.68 -5.60 -2.03
N GLU A 131 -18.41 -5.75 -0.92
CA GLU A 131 -18.88 -4.61 -0.13
C GLU A 131 -17.80 -4.01 0.78
N ASN A 132 -16.97 -4.84 1.41
CA ASN A 132 -15.98 -4.41 2.41
C ASN A 132 -14.62 -5.10 2.24
N THR A 133 -14.28 -5.54 1.03
CA THR A 133 -13.06 -6.30 0.80
C THR A 133 -12.24 -5.69 -0.32
N LEU A 134 -10.93 -5.68 -0.14
CA LEU A 134 -9.96 -5.30 -1.15
C LEU A 134 -9.20 -6.53 -1.62
N LEU A 135 -9.00 -6.63 -2.93
CA LEU A 135 -8.17 -7.66 -3.54
C LEU A 135 -6.73 -7.15 -3.66
N CYS A 136 -5.79 -7.89 -3.08
CA CYS A 136 -4.38 -7.53 -3.12
C CYS A 136 -3.81 -7.60 -4.55
N PRO A 137 -2.96 -6.65 -4.97
CA PRO A 137 -2.23 -6.72 -6.23
C PRO A 137 -1.03 -7.68 -6.13
N PHE A 138 -0.47 -8.07 -7.28
CA PHE A 138 0.71 -8.94 -7.31
C PHE A 138 1.93 -8.31 -6.63
N ASN A 139 2.16 -7.01 -6.80
CA ASN A 139 3.33 -6.34 -6.23
C ASN A 139 3.29 -6.16 -4.70
N ALA A 140 2.16 -6.46 -4.06
CA ALA A 140 2.06 -6.52 -2.60
C ALA A 140 2.68 -7.81 -2.03
N LEU A 141 3.06 -8.78 -2.87
CA LEU A 141 3.84 -9.94 -2.43
C LEU A 141 5.32 -9.57 -2.30
N PRO A 142 5.93 -9.69 -1.11
CA PRO A 142 7.33 -9.35 -0.92
C PRO A 142 8.24 -10.13 -1.86
N GLY A 143 9.04 -9.41 -2.65
CA GLY A 143 9.94 -10.00 -3.65
C GLY A 143 9.34 -10.12 -5.05
N LEU A 144 8.05 -9.84 -5.24
CA LEU A 144 7.40 -9.73 -6.54
C LEU A 144 7.33 -8.24 -6.93
N GLY A 145 8.26 -7.80 -7.78
CA GLY A 145 8.30 -6.41 -8.24
C GLY A 145 7.31 -6.08 -9.36
N ASP A 146 7.08 -4.79 -9.59
CA ASP A 146 6.12 -4.27 -10.59
C ASP A 146 6.28 -4.86 -11.99
N SER A 147 7.51 -5.09 -12.45
CA SER A 147 7.75 -5.68 -13.78
C SER A 147 7.23 -7.12 -13.89
N ALA A 148 7.41 -7.93 -12.84
CA ALA A 148 6.91 -9.31 -12.81
C ALA A 148 5.38 -9.32 -12.66
N ALA A 149 4.86 -8.42 -11.82
CA ALA A 149 3.42 -8.21 -11.65
C ALA A 149 2.74 -7.86 -12.98
N GLN A 150 3.33 -6.93 -13.73
CA GLN A 150 2.84 -6.50 -15.03
C GLN A 150 2.92 -7.63 -16.07
N ALA A 151 4.02 -8.39 -16.09
CA ALA A 151 4.17 -9.53 -16.99
C ALA A 151 3.10 -10.61 -16.78
N ILE A 152 2.66 -10.85 -15.53
CA ILE A 152 1.55 -11.78 -15.23
C ILE A 152 0.24 -11.27 -15.83
N VAL A 153 -0.08 -9.99 -15.62
CA VAL A 153 -1.32 -9.38 -16.14
C VAL A 153 -1.35 -9.38 -17.68
N GLU A 154 -0.22 -9.07 -18.32
CA GLU A 154 -0.08 -9.10 -19.78
C GLU A 154 -0.17 -10.52 -20.36
N ALA A 155 0.49 -11.48 -19.71
CA ALA A 155 0.40 -12.88 -20.10
C ALA A 155 -1.04 -13.39 -19.98
N ARG A 156 -1.75 -13.03 -18.90
CA ARG A 156 -3.17 -13.39 -18.67
C ARG A 156 -4.09 -12.87 -19.78
N ALA A 157 -3.81 -11.69 -20.34
CA ALA A 157 -4.61 -11.12 -21.42
C ALA A 157 -4.58 -11.97 -22.71
N GLN A 158 -3.58 -12.84 -22.88
CA GLN A 158 -3.45 -13.73 -24.04
C GLN A 158 -4.30 -15.02 -23.90
N GLY A 159 -4.97 -15.23 -22.77
CA GLY A 159 -5.79 -16.40 -22.49
C GLY A 159 -5.54 -16.99 -21.10
N PRO A 160 -6.38 -17.94 -20.63
CA PRO A 160 -6.17 -18.57 -19.34
C PRO A 160 -4.84 -19.34 -19.28
N PHE A 161 -4.25 -19.44 -18.10
CA PHE A 161 -3.11 -20.31 -17.86
C PHE A 161 -3.56 -21.76 -17.72
N HIS A 162 -2.86 -22.69 -18.36
CA HIS A 162 -3.20 -24.12 -18.32
C HIS A 162 -2.39 -24.92 -17.30
N SER A 163 -1.21 -24.44 -16.94
CA SER A 163 -0.33 -25.04 -15.93
C SER A 163 0.59 -23.99 -15.31
N LYS A 164 1.25 -24.36 -14.21
CA LYS A 164 2.29 -23.52 -13.59
C LYS A 164 3.45 -23.27 -14.55
N GLU A 165 3.81 -24.28 -15.36
CA GLU A 165 4.81 -24.14 -16.41
C GLU A 165 4.37 -23.16 -17.51
N ASP A 166 3.10 -23.19 -17.94
CA ASP A 166 2.55 -22.24 -18.90
C ASP A 166 2.63 -20.80 -18.38
N LEU A 167 2.21 -20.56 -17.14
CA LEU A 167 2.34 -19.26 -16.48
C LEU A 167 3.79 -18.80 -16.44
N LYS A 168 4.71 -19.66 -15.96
CA LYS A 168 6.12 -19.36 -15.84
C LYS A 168 6.73 -18.95 -17.19
N ASN A 169 6.40 -19.68 -18.25
CA ASN A 169 6.95 -19.44 -19.58
C ASN A 169 6.36 -18.17 -20.22
N ARG A 170 5.04 -17.98 -20.15
CA ARG A 170 4.35 -16.82 -20.76
C ARG A 170 4.67 -15.50 -20.05
N ALA A 171 4.65 -15.50 -18.73
CA ALA A 171 4.99 -14.32 -17.92
C ALA A 171 6.50 -14.19 -17.64
N ARG A 172 7.33 -15.12 -18.16
CA ARG A 172 8.79 -15.16 -17.99
C ARG A 172 9.24 -15.05 -16.53
N LEU A 173 8.54 -15.76 -15.65
CA LEU A 173 8.77 -15.70 -14.21
C LEU A 173 9.97 -16.56 -13.82
N ASN A 174 10.77 -16.04 -12.88
CA ASN A 174 11.83 -16.81 -12.28
C ASN A 174 11.28 -17.80 -11.23
N LYS A 175 12.12 -18.72 -10.76
CA LYS A 175 11.72 -19.74 -9.78
C LYS A 175 11.23 -19.12 -8.46
N ALA A 176 11.89 -18.06 -7.99
CA ALA A 176 11.55 -17.40 -6.74
C ALA A 176 10.14 -16.81 -6.77
N VAL A 177 9.75 -16.13 -7.86
CA VAL A 177 8.39 -15.58 -8.03
C VAL A 177 7.35 -16.69 -8.09
N MET A 178 7.65 -17.81 -8.75
CA MET A 178 6.75 -18.97 -8.76
C MET A 178 6.55 -19.53 -7.34
N GLU A 179 7.63 -19.67 -6.57
CA GLU A 179 7.59 -20.12 -5.16
C GLU A 179 6.78 -19.14 -4.28
N LEU A 180 6.88 -17.82 -4.51
CA LEU A 180 6.09 -16.82 -3.80
C LEU A 180 4.58 -16.93 -4.12
N LEU A 181 4.22 -17.05 -5.40
CA LEU A 181 2.83 -17.21 -5.83
C LEU A 181 2.22 -18.51 -5.28
N GLU A 182 3.01 -19.59 -5.29
CA GLU A 182 2.59 -20.87 -4.73
C GLU A 182 2.43 -20.81 -3.21
N GLY A 183 3.40 -20.24 -2.49
CA GLY A 183 3.33 -20.08 -1.03
C GLY A 183 2.17 -19.21 -0.56
N HIS A 184 1.74 -18.24 -1.37
CA HIS A 184 0.54 -17.44 -1.11
C HIS A 184 -0.78 -18.18 -1.42
N GLY A 185 -0.72 -19.27 -2.19
CA GLY A 185 -1.88 -20.02 -2.65
C GLY A 185 -2.51 -19.51 -3.96
N CYS A 186 -1.82 -18.63 -4.71
CA CYS A 186 -2.34 -18.08 -5.98
C CYS A 186 -2.47 -19.14 -7.09
N LEU A 187 -1.71 -20.22 -6.98
CA LEU A 187 -1.59 -21.27 -8.00
C LEU A 187 -2.38 -22.53 -7.65
N GLU A 188 -3.22 -22.48 -6.61
CA GLU A 188 -4.10 -23.59 -6.25
C GLU A 188 -5.03 -23.94 -7.41
N GLY A 189 -5.10 -25.23 -7.77
CA GLY A 189 -5.90 -25.72 -8.89
C GLY A 189 -5.22 -25.71 -10.26
N LEU A 190 -4.01 -25.12 -10.39
CA LEU A 190 -3.20 -25.25 -11.60
C LEU A 190 -2.31 -26.50 -11.56
N PRO A 191 -2.33 -27.35 -12.59
CA PRO A 191 -1.42 -28.50 -12.68
C PRO A 191 0.03 -28.02 -12.89
N GLU A 192 1.01 -28.85 -12.50
CA GLU A 192 2.44 -28.53 -12.64
C GLU A 192 2.83 -28.25 -14.10
N GLY A 193 2.38 -29.10 -15.02
CA GLY A 193 2.68 -29.00 -16.45
C GLY A 193 1.52 -29.47 -17.31
N ASN A 194 1.62 -29.21 -18.61
CA ASN A 194 0.61 -29.63 -19.58
C ASN A 194 0.85 -31.11 -19.94
N GLN A 195 -0.10 -32.00 -19.66
CA GLN A 195 0.00 -33.41 -20.07
C GLN A 195 -0.26 -33.65 -21.56
N LEU A 196 -0.82 -32.66 -22.26
CA LEU A 196 -1.06 -32.68 -23.69
C LEU A 196 -0.49 -31.39 -24.29
N VAL A 197 0.44 -31.53 -25.23
CA VAL A 197 1.01 -30.42 -26.01
C VAL A 197 0.58 -30.63 -27.45
N PHE A 198 -0.22 -29.70 -27.98
CA PHE A 198 -0.58 -29.72 -29.40
C PHE A 198 0.54 -29.03 -30.19
N GLY A 199 1.36 -29.82 -30.89
CA GLY A 199 2.28 -29.31 -31.89
C GLY A 199 1.48 -28.92 -33.13
N PHE A 200 1.50 -27.63 -33.48
CA PHE A 200 1.10 -27.16 -34.80
C PHE A 200 2.34 -27.01 -35.68
#